data_AF-A0A7S1NZP5-F1
#
_entry.id   AF-A0A7S1NZP5-F1
#
_cell.length_a   1.000
_cell.length_b   1.000
_cell.length_c   1.000
_cell.angle_alpha   90.00
_cell.angle_beta   90.00
_cell.angle_gamma   90.00
#
_symmetry.space_group_name_H-M   'P 1'
#
loop_
_entity.id
_entity.type
_entity.pdbx_description
1 polymer ?
#
loop_
_entity_poly.entity_id
_entity_poly.type
_entity_poly.pdbx_seq_one_letter_code
_entity_poly.pdbx_strand_id
1 'polypeptide(L)'
;RPKRVEPKAFFAAERTFLHYVYKSLFLGALAVVLFNLPEQGWAAPLSGFMFASMSMVMVLYAYGVFLARCHAIKEYLPQSRFDSAYGPVLLFALMTTVIVVSLVLNISGLAHTKIHKLGGPHAFNYPKHHPHSVLHRLSDSLGGVFRGVEDLVEEQVRGWVGRG
;
A
#
# COMPACT_ATOMS: atom_id res chain seq x y z
N ARG A 1 -31.61 18.70 25.54
CA ARG A 1 -31.94 19.05 24.13
C ARG A 1 -31.13 18.13 23.24
N PRO A 2 -31.73 17.39 22.28
CA PRO A 2 -30.95 16.58 21.34
C PRO A 2 -30.07 17.51 20.53
N LYS A 3 -28.75 17.39 20.69
CA LYS A 3 -27.79 18.12 19.86
C LYS A 3 -27.79 17.45 18.48
N ARG A 4 -27.92 18.23 17.41
CA ARG A 4 -27.80 17.72 16.05
C ARG A 4 -26.34 17.32 15.83
N VAL A 5 -26.09 16.13 15.30
CA VAL A 5 -24.74 15.75 14.84
C VAL A 5 -24.43 16.65 13.65
N GLU A 6 -23.35 17.43 13.73
CA GLU A 6 -22.99 18.30 12.62
C GLU A 6 -22.45 17.46 11.45
N PRO A 7 -23.11 17.46 10.28
CA PRO A 7 -22.70 16.64 9.14
C PRO A 7 -21.27 16.97 8.65
N LYS A 8 -20.77 18.17 8.97
CA LYS A 8 -19.42 18.64 8.61
C LYS A 8 -18.29 17.85 9.30
N ALA A 9 -18.52 17.34 10.52
CA ALA A 9 -17.51 16.58 11.25
C ALA A 9 -17.27 15.18 10.64
N PHE A 10 -18.33 14.57 10.13
CA PHE A 10 -18.26 13.27 9.48
C PHE A 10 -17.49 13.34 8.15
N PHE A 11 -17.74 14.38 7.35
CA PHE A 11 -16.97 14.59 6.11
C PHE A 11 -15.48 14.81 6.34
N ALA A 12 -15.14 15.60 7.36
CA ALA A 12 -13.74 15.85 7.71
C ALA A 12 -13.01 14.55 8.08
N ALA A 13 -13.70 13.65 8.80
CA ALA A 13 -13.16 12.33 9.15
C ALA A 13 -12.98 11.43 7.91
N GLU A 14 -13.97 11.36 7.02
CA GLU A 14 -13.89 10.59 5.77
C GLU A 14 -12.69 11.01 4.90
N ARG A 15 -12.42 12.32 4.76
CA ARG A 15 -11.23 12.81 4.01
C ARG A 15 -9.93 12.25 4.56
N THR A 16 -9.78 12.23 5.88
CA THR A 16 -8.56 11.69 6.49
C THR A 16 -8.47 10.19 6.31
N PHE A 17 -9.58 9.47 6.43
CA PHE A 17 -9.65 8.02 6.16
C PHE A 17 -9.21 7.69 4.73
N LEU A 18 -9.77 8.39 3.74
CA LEU A 18 -9.41 8.20 2.32
C LEU A 18 -7.93 8.51 2.07
N HIS A 19 -7.35 9.49 2.76
CA HIS A 19 -5.93 9.76 2.64
C HIS A 19 -5.06 8.61 3.19
N TYR A 20 -5.46 7.94 4.27
CA TYR A 20 -4.75 6.75 4.76
C TYR A 20 -4.91 5.55 3.82
N VAL A 21 -6.12 5.34 3.29
CA VAL A 21 -6.41 4.27 2.31
C VAL A 21 -5.65 4.50 1.00
N TYR A 22 -5.55 5.73 0.51
CA TYR A 22 -4.77 6.05 -0.68
C TYR A 22 -3.29 5.64 -0.54
N LYS A 23 -2.69 5.92 0.64
CA LYS A 23 -1.31 5.51 0.93
C LYS A 23 -1.14 3.99 0.99
N SER A 24 -2.13 3.28 1.54
CA SER A 24 -2.09 1.81 1.60
C SER A 24 -2.24 1.17 0.21
N LEU A 25 -3.08 1.76 -0.66
CA LEU A 25 -3.27 1.34 -2.04
C LEU A 25 -1.99 1.53 -2.86
N PHE A 26 -1.30 2.67 -2.70
CA PHE A 26 0.00 2.89 -3.34
C PHE A 26 1.01 1.79 -2.97
N LEU A 27 1.05 1.39 -1.70
CA LEU A 27 1.93 0.31 -1.24
C LEU A 27 1.51 -1.07 -1.79
N GLY A 28 0.21 -1.32 -1.92
CA GLY A 28 -0.33 -2.52 -2.55
C GLY A 28 0.02 -2.59 -4.03
N ALA A 29 -0.03 -1.46 -4.73
CA ALA A 29 0.39 -1.37 -6.13
C ALA A 29 1.88 -1.71 -6.28
N LEU A 30 2.74 -1.17 -5.41
CA LEU A 30 4.17 -1.54 -5.37
C LEU A 30 4.34 -3.05 -5.14
N ALA A 31 3.60 -3.64 -4.22
CA ALA A 31 3.65 -5.08 -3.97
C ALA A 31 3.34 -5.90 -5.23
N VAL A 32 2.29 -5.52 -5.97
CA VAL A 32 1.90 -6.18 -7.23
C VAL A 32 2.96 -6.01 -8.31
N VAL A 33 3.53 -4.81 -8.44
CA VAL A 33 4.64 -4.55 -9.39
C VAL A 33 5.81 -5.46 -9.08
N LEU A 34 6.26 -5.49 -7.82
CA LEU A 34 7.39 -6.33 -7.38
C LEU A 34 7.12 -7.82 -7.57
N PHE A 35 5.88 -8.26 -7.35
CA PHE A 35 5.48 -9.65 -7.54
C PHE A 35 5.46 -10.08 -9.02
N ASN A 36 5.14 -9.15 -9.93
CA ASN A 36 5.07 -9.41 -11.37
C ASN A 36 6.41 -9.19 -12.11
N LEU A 37 7.49 -8.83 -11.41
CA LEU A 37 8.81 -8.70 -12.03
C LEU A 37 9.37 -10.09 -12.39
N PRO A 38 9.83 -10.30 -13.64
CA PRO A 38 10.56 -11.50 -14.04
C PRO A 38 12.02 -11.44 -13.55
N GLU A 39 12.21 -11.35 -12.24
CA GLU A 39 13.52 -11.47 -11.59
C GLU A 39 13.87 -12.96 -11.41
N GLN A 40 15.08 -13.38 -11.80
CA GLN A 40 15.53 -14.78 -11.81
C GLN A 40 15.88 -15.31 -10.40
N GLY A 41 15.35 -14.71 -9.33
CA GLY A 41 15.71 -14.99 -7.95
C GLY A 41 14.50 -15.10 -7.02
N TRP A 42 14.68 -15.81 -5.90
CA TRP A 42 13.64 -16.03 -4.88
C TRP A 42 13.31 -14.77 -4.04
N ALA A 43 14.15 -13.74 -4.11
CA ALA A 43 14.01 -12.53 -3.29
C ALA A 43 12.89 -11.59 -3.75
N ALA A 44 12.65 -11.46 -5.06
CA ALA A 44 11.64 -10.53 -5.60
C ALA A 44 10.19 -10.92 -5.21
N PRO A 45 9.75 -12.18 -5.35
CA PRO A 45 8.41 -12.59 -4.89
C PRO A 45 8.21 -12.43 -3.38
N LEU A 46 9.25 -12.71 -2.58
CA LEU A 46 9.21 -12.56 -1.13
C LEU A 46 9.06 -11.09 -0.71
N SER A 47 9.77 -10.19 -1.40
CA SER A 47 9.63 -8.75 -1.16
C SER A 47 8.24 -8.22 -1.51
N GLY A 48 7.63 -8.71 -2.60
CA GLY A 48 6.23 -8.41 -2.95
C GLY A 48 5.25 -8.86 -1.86
N PHE A 49 5.43 -10.06 -1.33
CA PHE A 49 4.61 -10.57 -0.21
C PHE A 49 4.72 -9.69 1.06
N MET A 50 5.94 -9.23 1.39
CA MET A 50 6.14 -8.31 2.52
C MET A 50 5.39 -6.99 2.33
N PHE A 51 5.48 -6.37 1.15
CA PHE A 51 4.73 -5.15 0.85
C PHE A 51 3.21 -5.35 0.86
N ALA A 52 2.72 -6.50 0.37
CA ALA A 52 1.30 -6.85 0.41
C ALA A 52 0.80 -7.00 1.85
N SER A 53 1.53 -7.71 2.71
CA SER A 53 1.18 -7.87 4.13
C SER A 53 1.11 -6.52 4.85
N MET A 54 2.04 -5.62 4.53
CA MET A 54 2.10 -4.30 5.12
C MET A 54 0.96 -3.38 4.65
N SER A 55 0.60 -3.46 3.36
CA SER A 55 -0.57 -2.75 2.81
C SER A 55 -1.86 -3.15 3.55
N MET A 56 -2.03 -4.45 3.84
CA MET A 56 -3.18 -4.96 4.59
C MET A 56 -3.26 -4.37 6.01
N VAL A 57 -2.14 -4.35 6.74
CA VAL A 57 -2.07 -3.74 8.10
C VAL A 57 -2.42 -2.25 8.05
N MET A 58 -1.99 -1.55 7.01
CA MET A 58 -2.26 -0.12 6.81
C MET A 58 -3.75 0.17 6.59
N VAL A 59 -4.44 -0.65 5.80
CA VAL A 59 -5.91 -0.58 5.61
C VAL A 59 -6.64 -0.82 6.93
N LEU A 60 -6.22 -1.84 7.70
CA LEU A 60 -6.82 -2.15 9.00
C LEU A 60 -6.64 -1.01 10.01
N TYR A 61 -5.45 -0.39 10.05
CA TYR A 61 -5.19 0.78 10.88
C TYR A 61 -6.08 1.96 10.48
N ALA A 62 -6.20 2.24 9.17
CA ALA A 62 -7.07 3.30 8.66
C ALA A 62 -8.53 3.08 9.10
N TYR A 63 -9.01 1.84 9.04
CA TYR A 63 -10.35 1.47 9.49
C TYR A 63 -10.54 1.64 11.01
N GLY A 64 -9.57 1.21 11.82
CA GLY A 64 -9.60 1.41 13.27
C GLY A 64 -9.66 2.88 13.68
N VAL A 65 -8.87 3.73 13.02
CA VAL A 65 -8.90 5.19 13.24
C VAL A 65 -10.25 5.79 12.84
N PHE A 66 -10.84 5.33 11.74
CA PHE A 66 -12.16 5.78 11.30
C PHE A 66 -13.26 5.42 12.30
N LEU A 67 -13.25 4.20 12.83
CA LEU A 67 -14.20 3.76 13.86
C LEU A 67 -14.05 4.57 15.16
N ALA A 68 -12.82 4.78 15.63
CA ALA A 68 -12.54 5.60 16.80
C ALA A 68 -13.08 7.04 16.63
N ARG A 69 -12.94 7.62 15.43
CA ARG A 69 -13.48 8.96 15.11
C ARG A 69 -15.01 8.97 15.06
N CYS A 70 -15.63 7.93 14.49
CA CYS A 70 -17.10 7.81 14.46
C CYS A 70 -17.69 7.67 15.87
N HIS A 71 -17.01 6.93 16.75
CA HIS A 71 -17.44 6.74 18.14
C HIS A 71 -17.37 8.06 18.93
N ALA A 72 -16.26 8.78 18.80
CA ALA A 72 -16.08 10.08 19.46
C ALA A 72 -17.10 11.14 19.02
N ILE A 73 -17.53 11.14 17.75
CA ILE A 73 -18.57 12.06 17.24
C ILE A 73 -19.94 11.72 17.84
N LYS A 74 -20.26 10.43 18.02
CA LYS A 74 -21.54 9.98 18.59
C LYS A 74 -21.67 10.30 20.08
N GLU A 75 -20.58 10.18 20.83
CA GLU A 75 -20.58 10.40 22.28
C GLU A 75 -20.37 11.86 22.70
N TYR A 76 -20.15 12.78 21.76
CA TYR A 76 -19.90 14.20 22.03
C TYR A 76 -18.79 14.44 23.07
N LEU A 77 -17.84 13.50 23.21
CA LEU A 77 -16.68 13.74 24.07
C LEU A 77 -15.95 14.96 23.53
N PRO A 78 -15.55 15.93 24.38
CA PRO A 78 -14.58 16.92 23.96
C PRO A 78 -13.39 16.13 23.40
N GLN A 79 -12.82 16.60 22.28
CA GLN A 79 -11.54 16.13 21.78
C GLN A 79 -10.47 16.44 22.84
N SER A 80 -10.52 15.73 23.97
CA SER A 80 -9.50 15.68 24.99
C SER A 80 -8.31 15.05 24.29
N ARG A 81 -7.47 15.87 23.69
CA ARG A 81 -6.01 15.75 23.67
C ARG A 81 -5.49 14.30 23.78
N PHE A 82 -5.96 13.39 22.92
CA PHE A 82 -5.40 12.05 22.83
C PHE A 82 -4.26 12.14 21.82
N ASP A 83 -3.14 12.66 22.35
CA ASP A 83 -1.76 12.47 21.89
C ASP A 83 -1.56 12.22 20.40
N SER A 84 -1.80 13.30 19.67
CA SER A 84 -1.66 13.51 18.23
C SER A 84 -0.24 13.35 17.64
N ALA A 85 0.60 12.40 18.08
CA ALA A 85 1.95 12.25 17.50
C ALA A 85 2.35 10.83 17.10
N TYR A 86 1.83 9.80 17.76
CA TYR A 86 2.37 8.45 17.58
C TYR A 86 1.83 7.70 16.35
N GLY A 87 0.62 7.99 15.90
CA GLY A 87 0.00 7.29 14.76
C GLY A 87 0.81 7.42 13.45
N PRO A 88 1.09 8.65 12.98
CA PRO A 88 1.88 8.86 11.76
C PRO A 88 3.31 8.34 11.89
N VAL A 89 3.94 8.51 13.06
CA VAL A 89 5.33 8.10 13.31
C VAL A 89 5.48 6.59 13.34
N LEU A 90 4.56 5.87 14.00
CA LEU A 90 4.56 4.41 14.06
C LEU A 90 4.34 3.79 12.68
N LEU A 91 3.40 4.36 11.90
CA LEU A 91 3.18 3.95 10.51
C LEU A 91 4.44 4.17 9.67
N PHE A 92 5.09 5.34 9.80
CA PHE A 92 6.32 5.63 9.07
C PHE A 92 7.44 4.67 9.45
N ALA A 93 7.63 4.40 10.75
CA ALA A 93 8.64 3.46 11.24
C ALA A 93 8.42 2.02 10.73
N LEU A 94 7.17 1.53 10.74
CA LEU A 94 6.81 0.24 10.17
C LEU A 94 7.06 0.19 8.65
N MET A 95 6.66 1.23 7.91
CA MET A 95 6.93 1.34 6.46
C MET A 95 8.43 1.30 6.18
N THR A 96 9.21 2.13 6.87
CA THR A 96 10.67 2.19 6.71
C THR A 96 11.30 0.84 7.01
N THR A 97 10.84 0.14 8.04
CA THR A 97 11.34 -1.20 8.39
C THR A 97 11.10 -2.20 7.26
N VAL A 98 9.88 -2.26 6.71
CA VAL A 98 9.54 -3.17 5.61
C VAL A 98 10.36 -2.86 4.36
N ILE A 99 10.53 -1.58 4.01
CA ILE A 99 11.34 -1.16 2.87
C ILE A 99 12.81 -1.56 3.07
N VAL A 100 13.37 -1.30 4.25
CA VAL A 100 14.77 -1.63 4.56
C VAL A 100 14.99 -3.15 4.53
N VAL A 101 14.10 -3.95 5.13
CA VAL A 101 14.20 -5.41 5.10
C VAL A 101 14.09 -5.93 3.66
N SER A 102 13.12 -5.44 2.89
CA SER A 102 12.95 -5.78 1.49
C SER A 102 14.19 -5.45 0.65
N LEU A 103 14.82 -4.30 0.90
CA LEU A 103 16.03 -3.87 0.23
C LEU A 103 17.23 -4.75 0.60
N VAL A 104 17.42 -5.06 1.89
CA VAL A 104 18.51 -5.93 2.36
C VAL A 104 18.37 -7.35 1.80
N LEU A 105 17.15 -7.90 1.75
CA LEU A 105 16.87 -9.21 1.17
C LEU A 105 17.16 -9.23 -0.34
N ASN A 106 16.79 -8.19 -1.08
CA ASN A 106 17.10 -8.10 -2.50
C ASN A 106 18.60 -7.94 -2.77
N ILE A 107 19.32 -7.11 -2.00
CA ILE A 107 20.78 -6.93 -2.16
C ILE A 107 21.53 -8.22 -1.83
N SER A 108 21.15 -8.92 -0.75
CA SER A 108 21.78 -10.19 -0.37
C SER A 108 21.46 -11.32 -1.36
N GLY A 109 20.25 -11.36 -1.91
CA GLY A 109 19.88 -12.27 -3.00
C GLY A 109 20.67 -12.01 -4.29
N LEU A 110 20.89 -10.74 -4.65
CA LEU A 110 21.74 -10.37 -5.78
C LEU A 110 23.21 -10.74 -5.54
N ALA A 111 23.72 -10.56 -4.32
CA ALA A 111 25.10 -10.93 -3.98
C ALA A 111 25.35 -12.44 -4.13
N HIS A 112 24.42 -13.26 -3.64
CA HIS A 112 24.54 -14.73 -3.71
C HIS A 112 24.48 -15.26 -5.15
N THR A 113 23.64 -14.66 -6.01
CA THR A 113 23.53 -15.03 -7.43
C THR A 113 24.73 -14.56 -8.25
N LYS A 114 25.31 -13.40 -7.93
CA LYS A 114 26.54 -12.90 -8.58
C LYS A 114 27.74 -13.81 -8.31
N ILE A 115 27.88 -14.35 -7.10
CA ILE A 115 28.99 -15.26 -6.74
C ILE A 115 28.89 -16.58 -7.52
N HIS A 116 27.68 -17.12 -7.71
CA HIS A 116 27.48 -18.36 -8.48
C HIS A 116 27.71 -18.17 -9.99
N LYS A 117 27.45 -16.98 -10.56
CA LYS A 117 27.70 -16.69 -11.98
C LYS A 117 29.16 -16.50 -12.36
N LEU A 118 30.06 -16.25 -11.40
CA LEU A 118 31.48 -16.01 -11.66
C LEU A 118 32.34 -17.30 -11.62
N GLY A 119 31.76 -18.45 -11.23
CA GLY A 119 32.50 -19.71 -11.03
C GLY A 119 32.12 -20.91 -11.90
N GLY A 120 31.20 -20.79 -12.87
CA GLY A 120 30.69 -21.94 -13.64
C GLY A 120 30.76 -21.79 -15.17
N PRO A 121 31.29 -22.78 -15.92
CA PRO A 121 31.39 -22.75 -17.39
C PRO A 121 30.07 -23.05 -18.13
N HIS A 122 28.91 -22.86 -17.49
CA HIS A 122 27.63 -22.98 -18.16
C HIS A 122 27.06 -21.60 -18.40
N ALA A 123 27.26 -21.09 -19.60
CA ALA A 123 26.45 -20.03 -20.19
C ALA A 123 25.00 -20.52 -20.22
N PHE A 124 24.31 -20.34 -19.09
CA PHE A 124 22.89 -20.56 -18.94
C PHE A 124 22.21 -19.71 -20.02
N ASN A 125 21.62 -20.40 -21.00
CA ASN A 125 20.89 -19.79 -22.10
C ASN A 125 19.73 -18.99 -21.48
N TYR A 126 19.96 -17.71 -21.20
CA TYR A 126 18.90 -16.81 -20.80
C TYR A 126 17.93 -16.76 -21.98
N PRO A 127 16.68 -17.27 -21.84
CA PRO A 127 15.68 -17.02 -22.85
C PRO A 127 15.67 -15.51 -23.07
N LYS A 128 15.88 -15.11 -24.33
CA LYS A 128 15.91 -13.72 -24.74
C LYS A 128 14.49 -13.20 -24.60
N HIS A 129 14.07 -12.89 -23.38
CA HIS A 129 12.76 -12.32 -23.12
C HIS A 129 12.74 -10.96 -23.78
N HIS A 130 11.99 -10.86 -24.87
CA HIS A 130 11.94 -9.64 -25.62
C HIS A 130 11.30 -8.53 -24.75
N PRO A 131 11.92 -7.34 -24.68
CA PRO A 131 11.53 -6.27 -23.75
C PRO A 131 10.09 -5.79 -23.95
N HIS A 132 9.53 -5.95 -25.16
CA HIS A 132 8.16 -5.57 -25.48
C HIS A 132 7.09 -6.39 -24.72
N SER A 133 7.38 -7.63 -24.34
CA SER A 133 6.43 -8.46 -23.58
C SER A 133 6.33 -8.04 -22.11
N VAL A 134 7.41 -7.51 -21.55
CA VAL A 134 7.48 -7.09 -20.14
C VAL A 134 6.76 -5.76 -19.96
N LEU A 135 7.00 -4.81 -20.87
CA LEU A 135 6.34 -3.49 -20.83
C LEU A 135 4.82 -3.62 -21.01
N HIS A 136 4.35 -4.49 -21.90
CA HIS A 136 2.92 -4.73 -22.07
C HIS A 136 2.31 -5.37 -20.82
N ARG A 137 2.95 -6.39 -20.22
CA ARG A 137 2.45 -7.05 -18.99
C ARG A 137 2.46 -6.12 -17.78
N LEU A 138 3.49 -5.29 -17.64
CA LEU A 138 3.56 -4.27 -16.58
C LEU A 138 2.50 -3.19 -16.80
N SER A 139 2.33 -2.73 -18.03
CA SER A 139 1.28 -1.76 -18.40
C SER A 139 -0.12 -2.32 -18.11
N ASP A 140 -0.40 -3.58 -18.44
CA ASP A 140 -1.70 -4.21 -18.16
C ASP A 140 -1.94 -4.38 -16.66
N SER A 141 -0.92 -4.82 -15.92
CA SER A 141 -1.01 -5.02 -14.47
C SER A 141 -1.16 -3.69 -13.72
N LEU A 142 -0.36 -2.70 -14.07
CA LEU A 142 -0.48 -1.33 -13.54
C LEU A 142 -1.82 -0.71 -13.93
N GLY A 143 -2.23 -0.86 -15.19
CA GLY A 143 -3.49 -0.33 -15.71
C GLY A 143 -4.71 -0.90 -14.98
N GLY A 144 -4.72 -2.20 -14.66
CA GLY A 144 -5.78 -2.82 -13.86
C GLY A 144 -5.83 -2.29 -12.42
N VAL A 145 -4.67 -2.07 -11.79
CA VAL A 145 -4.59 -1.51 -10.43
C VAL A 145 -5.02 -0.05 -10.41
N PHE A 146 -4.53 0.78 -11.34
CA PHE A 146 -4.91 2.18 -11.45
C PHE A 146 -6.40 2.34 -11.70
N ARG A 147 -6.99 1.55 -12.61
CA ARG A 147 -8.44 1.54 -12.80
C ARG A 147 -9.20 1.15 -11.55
N GLY A 148 -8.78 0.10 -10.84
CA GLY A 148 -9.42 -0.28 -9.57
C GLY A 148 -9.33 0.81 -8.51
N VAL A 149 -8.24 1.60 -8.48
CA VAL A 149 -8.13 2.78 -7.61
C VAL A 149 -9.05 3.91 -8.06
N GLU A 150 -9.09 4.21 -9.35
CA GLU A 150 -10.00 5.20 -9.93
C GLU A 150 -11.46 4.84 -9.66
N ASP A 151 -11.84 3.58 -9.84
CA ASP A 151 -13.19 3.07 -9.58
C ASP A 151 -13.61 3.25 -8.12
N LEU A 152 -12.71 2.96 -7.16
CA LEU A 152 -12.97 3.17 -5.73
C LEU A 152 -13.10 4.65 -5.36
N VAL A 153 -12.32 5.51 -6.01
CA VAL A 153 -12.40 6.97 -5.83
C VAL A 153 -13.71 7.49 -6.39
N GLU A 154 -14.07 7.10 -7.60
CA GLU A 154 -15.31 7.48 -8.29
C GLU A 154 -16.55 6.98 -7.53
N GLU A 155 -16.52 5.76 -6.99
CA GLU A 155 -17.60 5.22 -6.16
C GLU A 155 -17.81 6.08 -4.91
N GLN A 156 -16.72 6.54 -4.29
CA GLN A 156 -16.80 7.43 -3.15
C GLN A 156 -17.35 8.81 -3.54
N VAL A 157 -16.86 9.39 -4.64
CA VAL A 157 -17.33 10.67 -5.18
C VAL A 157 -18.82 10.61 -5.53
N ARG A 158 -19.29 9.51 -6.14
CA ARG A 158 -20.72 9.29 -6.41
C ARG A 158 -21.55 9.18 -5.13
N GLY A 159 -21.05 8.47 -4.11
CA GLY A 159 -21.68 8.44 -2.79
C GLY A 159 -21.76 9.82 -2.12
N TRP A 160 -20.85 10.72 -2.48
CA TRP A 160 -20.83 12.12 -2.05
C TRP A 160 -21.84 13.00 -2.78
N VAL A 161 -21.85 12.93 -4.11
CA VAL A 161 -22.77 13.71 -4.95
C VAL A 161 -24.23 13.28 -4.75
N GLY A 162 -24.50 12.00 -4.48
CA GLY A 162 -25.86 11.49 -4.26
C GLY A 162 -26.48 11.79 -2.89
N ARG A 163 -25.72 12.40 -1.96
CA ARG A 163 -26.18 12.75 -0.60
C ARG A 163 -26.37 14.26 -0.36
N GLY A 164 -26.11 15.09 -1.37
CA GLY A 164 -26.36 16.54 -1.36
C GLY A 164 -27.65 16.89 -2.10
#